data_AF-A0AAN7HK66-F1
#
_entry.id   AF-A0AAN7HK66-F1
#
_cell.length_a   1.000
_cell.length_b   1.000
_cell.length_c   1.000
_cell.angle_alpha   90.00
_cell.angle_beta   90.00
_cell.angle_gamma   90.00
#
_symmetry.space_group_name_H-M   'P 1'
#
loop_
_entity.id
_entity.type
_entity.pdbx_description
1 polymer ?
#
loop_
_entity_poly.entity_id
_entity_poly.type
_entity_poly.pdbx_seq_one_letter_code
_entity_poly.pdbx_strand_id
1 'polypeptide(L)'
;MKFTAVILALATAVAALPAADVNADGNVSIQATKKWQASGGCKSDWAGRCNAQCIGEAKQKGYKCKDIDSDITGSNCIIGWSTCECTCFS
;
A
#
# COMPACT_ATOMS: atom_id res chain seq x y z
N MET A 1 24.35 41.88 11.92
CA MET A 1 23.01 41.99 11.31
C MET A 1 22.30 40.66 11.55
N LYS A 2 21.15 40.68 12.23
CA LYS A 2 20.40 39.49 12.67
C LYS A 2 19.54 38.99 11.51
N PHE A 3 19.83 37.81 10.98
CA PHE A 3 19.00 37.17 9.96
C PHE A 3 18.12 36.11 10.62
N THR A 4 16.92 36.52 10.99
CA THR A 4 15.85 35.60 11.41
C THR A 4 15.20 35.06 10.14
N ALA A 5 15.52 33.83 9.75
CA ALA A 5 14.86 33.14 8.65
C ALA A 5 13.70 32.29 9.20
N VAL A 6 12.50 32.61 8.74
CA VAL A 6 11.22 31.98 9.05
C VAL A 6 11.23 30.52 8.57
N ILE A 7 10.97 29.57 9.49
CA ILE A 7 10.81 28.15 9.16
C ILE A 7 9.38 27.94 8.64
N LEU A 8 9.24 27.69 7.33
CA LEU A 8 8.01 27.21 6.72
C LEU A 8 7.84 25.72 7.06
N ALA A 9 6.93 25.41 7.98
CA ALA A 9 6.51 24.04 8.25
C ALA A 9 5.71 23.50 7.05
N LEU A 10 6.29 22.56 6.30
CA LEU A 10 5.60 21.78 5.28
C LEU A 10 4.67 20.77 5.98
N ALA A 11 3.37 21.08 6.00
CA ALA A 11 2.34 20.12 6.40
C ALA A 11 2.21 19.05 5.30
N THR A 12 2.81 17.88 5.50
CA THR A 12 2.58 16.70 4.65
C THR A 12 1.17 16.17 4.88
N ALA A 13 0.36 16.21 3.84
CA ALA A 13 -1.02 15.72 3.84
C ALA A 13 -1.09 14.22 4.16
N VAL A 14 -1.90 13.87 5.17
CA VAL A 14 -2.38 12.51 5.40
C VAL A 14 -3.59 12.29 4.49
N ALA A 15 -3.40 11.53 3.41
CA ALA A 15 -4.49 10.98 2.62
C ALA A 15 -4.77 9.56 3.13
N ALA A 16 -5.60 9.46 4.18
CA ALA A 16 -6.29 8.23 4.52
C ALA A 16 -7.62 8.21 3.75
N LEU A 17 -7.63 7.57 2.58
CA LEU A 17 -8.86 7.27 1.85
C LEU A 17 -9.33 5.85 2.23
N PRO A 18 -10.60 5.66 2.61
CA PRO A 18 -11.15 4.35 2.92
C PRO A 18 -11.19 3.46 1.67
N ALA A 19 -11.03 2.16 1.91
CA ALA A 19 -10.95 1.10 0.91
C ALA A 19 -12.13 1.13 -0.06
N ALA A 20 -11.83 1.12 -1.37
CA ALA A 20 -12.77 0.73 -2.40
C ALA A 20 -12.52 -0.75 -2.70
N ASP A 21 -13.30 -1.61 -2.06
CA ASP A 21 -13.47 -3.01 -2.43
C ASP A 21 -14.27 -3.09 -3.75
N VAL A 22 -13.58 -3.15 -4.88
CA VAL A 22 -14.18 -3.55 -6.15
C VAL A 22 -13.35 -4.68 -6.73
N ASN A 23 -13.76 -5.91 -6.41
CA ASN A 23 -13.31 -7.10 -7.11
C ASN A 23 -14.10 -7.17 -8.43
N ALA A 24 -13.43 -6.86 -9.54
CA ALA A 24 -14.00 -6.81 -10.89
C ALA A 24 -13.87 -8.14 -11.65
N ASP A 25 -13.68 -9.28 -10.97
CA ASP A 25 -13.54 -10.57 -11.65
C ASP A 25 -14.32 -11.65 -10.87
N GLY A 26 -15.41 -12.12 -11.48
CA GLY A 26 -16.44 -12.98 -10.90
C GLY A 26 -16.01 -14.43 -10.62
N ASN A 27 -14.84 -14.65 -10.04
CA ASN A 27 -14.39 -15.95 -9.57
C ASN A 27 -14.01 -15.91 -8.08
N VAL A 28 -15.04 -15.98 -7.22
CA VAL A 28 -14.86 -16.11 -5.77
C VAL A 28 -14.42 -17.53 -5.46
N SER A 29 -13.11 -17.76 -5.45
CA SER A 29 -12.57 -18.81 -4.59
C SER A 29 -12.89 -18.42 -3.14
N ILE A 30 -13.74 -19.18 -2.47
CA ILE A 30 -14.14 -19.03 -1.06
C ILE A 30 -12.95 -19.41 -0.16
N GLN A 31 -11.80 -18.78 -0.36
CA GLN A 31 -10.73 -18.74 0.62
C GLN A 31 -10.86 -17.39 1.34
N ALA A 32 -10.71 -17.39 2.66
CA ALA A 32 -10.80 -16.17 3.45
C ALA A 32 -9.57 -15.30 3.18
N THR A 33 -9.57 -14.60 2.06
CA THR A 33 -8.44 -13.81 1.60
C THR A 33 -8.52 -12.41 2.18
N LYS A 34 -7.47 -11.97 2.89
CA LYS A 34 -7.36 -10.59 3.39
C LYS A 34 -6.57 -9.76 2.40
N LYS A 35 -7.14 -8.66 1.92
CA LYS A 35 -6.46 -7.70 1.03
C LYS A 35 -6.22 -6.37 1.73
N TRP A 36 -5.08 -5.74 1.51
CA TRP A 36 -4.79 -4.39 1.98
C TRP A 36 -3.76 -3.70 1.09
N GLN A 37 -3.77 -2.38 1.05
CA GLN A 37 -2.71 -1.61 0.39
C GLN A 37 -1.50 -1.48 1.33
N ALA A 38 -0.30 -1.77 0.83
CA ALA A 38 0.93 -1.59 1.57
C ALA A 38 1.12 -0.12 1.99
N SER A 39 1.66 0.08 3.19
CA SER A 39 2.02 1.39 3.71
C SER A 39 3.16 1.96 2.87
N GLY A 40 2.97 3.19 2.38
CA GLY A 40 3.93 3.87 1.51
C GLY A 40 3.29 4.62 0.36
N GLY A 41 2.04 4.30 0.01
CA GLY A 41 1.28 5.02 -1.03
C GLY A 41 1.90 4.89 -2.42
N CYS A 42 1.71 5.90 -3.25
CA CYS A 42 2.24 5.94 -4.60
C CYS A 42 3.77 6.04 -4.57
N LYS A 43 4.46 5.12 -5.25
CA LYS A 43 5.91 5.13 -5.47
C LYS A 43 6.25 4.53 -6.84
N SER A 44 7.41 4.88 -7.39
CA SER A 44 7.88 4.34 -8.69
C SER A 44 8.70 3.06 -8.54
N ASP A 45 9.17 2.74 -7.34
CA ASP A 45 10.14 1.68 -7.06
C ASP A 45 9.51 0.48 -6.31
N TRP A 46 8.25 0.13 -6.60
CA TRP A 46 7.58 -1.02 -5.97
C TRP A 46 8.08 -2.40 -6.45
N ALA A 47 8.57 -2.51 -7.69
CA ALA A 47 8.97 -3.77 -8.32
C ALA A 47 9.96 -4.62 -7.50
N GLY A 48 10.84 -3.98 -6.72
CA GLY A 48 11.86 -4.68 -5.92
C GLY A 48 11.52 -4.86 -4.43
N ARG A 49 10.39 -4.34 -3.95
CA ARG A 49 10.10 -4.32 -2.49
C ARG A 49 8.66 -4.59 -2.09
N CYS A 50 7.72 -4.58 -3.03
CA CYS A 50 6.28 -4.70 -2.75
C CYS A 50 5.99 -5.98 -1.93
N ASN A 51 6.48 -7.12 -2.39
CA ASN A 51 6.32 -8.39 -1.67
C ASN A 51 6.91 -8.38 -0.25
N ALA A 52 8.15 -7.89 -0.11
CA ALA A 52 8.81 -7.80 1.19
C ALA A 52 8.05 -6.89 2.16
N GLN A 53 7.48 -5.79 1.67
CA GLN A 53 6.62 -4.89 2.44
C GLN A 53 5.35 -5.63 2.89
N CYS A 54 4.67 -6.34 2.00
CA CYS A 54 3.47 -7.12 2.34
C CYS A 54 3.76 -8.17 3.42
N ILE A 55 4.85 -8.92 3.30
CA ILE A 55 5.26 -9.92 4.31
C ILE A 55 5.54 -9.24 5.65
N GLY A 56 6.27 -8.12 5.64
CA GLY A 56 6.59 -7.36 6.86
C GLY A 56 5.33 -6.85 7.55
N GLU A 57 4.39 -6.31 6.80
CA GLU A 57 3.14 -5.78 7.34
C GLU A 57 2.17 -6.86 7.81
N ALA A 58 2.07 -7.98 7.11
CA ALA A 58 1.25 -9.11 7.56
C ALA A 58 1.70 -9.59 8.95
N LYS A 59 3.02 -9.66 9.18
CA LYS A 59 3.58 -9.97 10.49
C LYS A 59 3.25 -8.92 11.54
N GLN A 60 3.41 -7.63 11.22
CA GLN A 60 3.09 -6.52 12.13
C GLN A 60 1.60 -6.46 12.49
N LYS A 61 0.71 -6.76 11.53
CA LYS A 61 -0.75 -6.79 11.72
C LYS A 61 -1.22 -8.09 12.39
N GLY A 62 -0.33 -9.06 12.60
CA GLY A 62 -0.66 -10.36 13.21
C GLY A 62 -1.48 -11.29 12.31
N TYR A 63 -1.41 -11.12 10.99
CA TYR A 63 -2.11 -11.98 10.05
C TYR A 63 -1.45 -13.36 9.99
N LYS A 64 -2.26 -14.41 10.13
CA LYS A 64 -1.83 -15.80 9.96
C LYS A 64 -2.08 -16.22 8.51
N CYS A 65 -1.26 -15.70 7.60
CA CYS A 65 -1.31 -16.06 6.19
C CYS A 65 -0.55 -17.37 5.97
N LYS A 66 -1.16 -18.30 5.22
CA LYS A 66 -0.47 -19.45 4.65
C LYS A 66 0.45 -19.01 3.52
N ASP A 67 -0.05 -18.14 2.66
CA ASP A 67 0.68 -17.55 1.53
C ASP A 67 0.38 -16.04 1.44
N ILE A 68 1.37 -15.27 0.98
CA ILE A 68 1.25 -13.82 0.76
C ILE A 68 1.66 -13.52 -0.67
N ASP A 69 0.77 -12.85 -1.37
CA ASP A 69 0.97 -12.34 -2.73
C ASP A 69 0.95 -10.81 -2.74
N SER A 70 1.54 -10.24 -3.77
CA SER A 70 1.68 -8.79 -3.90
C SER A 70 1.56 -8.33 -5.34
N ASP A 71 0.68 -7.36 -5.59
CA ASP A 71 0.41 -6.79 -6.90
C ASP A 71 0.81 -5.31 -6.94
N ILE A 72 1.24 -4.85 -8.11
CA ILE A 72 1.55 -3.43 -8.34
C ILE A 72 0.39 -2.80 -9.11
N THR A 73 -0.29 -1.85 -8.48
CA THR A 73 -1.50 -1.23 -9.02
C THR A 73 -1.23 0.24 -9.31
N GLY A 74 -1.40 0.67 -10.57
CA GLY A 74 -1.20 2.06 -10.99
C GLY A 74 -2.40 2.99 -10.73
N SER A 75 -3.55 2.41 -10.37
CA SER A 75 -4.81 3.14 -10.20
C SER A 75 -4.69 4.13 -9.04
N ASN A 76 -4.94 5.41 -9.30
CA ASN A 76 -4.88 6.53 -8.34
C ASN A 76 -3.48 7.10 -8.04
N CYS A 77 -2.49 6.85 -8.90
CA CYS A 77 -1.18 7.50 -8.84
C CYS A 77 -0.92 8.40 -10.05
N ILE A 78 0.05 9.31 -9.93
CA ILE A 78 0.58 10.05 -11.09
C ILE A 78 1.25 9.08 -12.08
N ILE A 79 1.36 9.50 -13.34
CA ILE A 79 1.96 8.69 -14.41
C ILE A 79 3.36 8.19 -13.99
N GLY A 80 3.59 6.88 -14.11
CA GLY A 80 4.84 6.22 -13.74
C GLY A 80 4.98 5.85 -12.26
N TRP A 81 3.94 6.09 -11.46
CA TRP A 81 3.88 5.70 -10.04
C TRP A 81 2.81 4.64 -9.85
N SER A 82 2.95 3.85 -8.79
CA SER A 82 2.01 2.77 -8.46
C SER A 82 1.88 2.63 -6.95
N THR A 83 0.84 1.97 -6.50
CA THR A 83 0.72 1.41 -5.15
C THR A 83 1.10 -0.06 -5.17
N CYS A 84 1.23 -0.63 -3.98
CA CYS A 84 1.44 -2.06 -3.77
C CYS A 84 0.22 -2.61 -3.03
N GLU A 85 -0.48 -3.56 -3.64
CA GLU A 85 -1.60 -4.28 -3.05
C GLU A 85 -1.09 -5.62 -2.50
N CYS A 86 -1.48 -5.95 -1.28
CA CYS A 86 -1.08 -7.15 -0.57
C CYS A 86 -2.28 -8.06 -0.40
N THR A 87 -2.07 -9.35 -0.66
CA THR A 87 -3.10 -10.38 -0.56
C THR A 87 -2.60 -11.50 0.33
N CYS A 88 -3.35 -11.81 1.38
CA CYS A 88 -3.05 -12.86 2.35
C CYS A 88 -4.06 -14.00 2.19
N PHE A 89 -3.57 -15.19 1.86
CA PHE A 89 -4.36 -16.40 1.75
C PHE A 89 -4.23 -17.20 3.05
N SER A 90 -5.35 -17.62 3.63
CA SER A 90 -5.41 -18.32 4.92
C SER A 90 -5.94 -19.74 4.78
#